data_AF-A0A382B1J0-F1
#
_entry.id   AF-A0A382B1J0-F1
#
_cell.length_a   1.000
_cell.length_b   1.000
_cell.length_c   1.000
_cell.angle_alpha   90.00
_cell.angle_beta   90.00
_cell.angle_gamma   90.00
#
_symmetry.space_group_name_H-M   'P 1'
#
loop_
_entity.id
_entity.type
_entity.pdbx_description
1 polymer ?
#
loop_
_entity_poly.entity_id
_entity_poly.type
_entity_poly.pdbx_seq_one_letter_code
_entity_poly.pdbx_strand_id
1 'polypeptide(L)' 'MVVYRSIKHFEAQIINDFERHTMVSVSSRDKDLQSAIKKAKNKIEISSIVGEALAKKAKAKKILQMTPLR' A
#
# COMPACT_ATOMS: atom_id res chain seq x y z
N MET A 1 5.57 -4.97 7.42
CA MET A 1 4.57 -4.20 6.66
C MET A 1 4.08 -3.07 7.54
N VAL A 2 4.22 -1.85 7.06
CA VAL A 2 3.78 -0.61 7.73
C VAL A 2 2.55 -0.10 7.01
N VAL A 3 1.49 0.20 7.74
CA VAL A 3 0.29 0.86 7.21
C VAL A 3 0.12 2.18 7.94
N TYR A 4 0.04 3.26 7.17
CA TYR A 4 -0.22 4.59 7.68
C TYR A 4 -1.55 5.09 7.12
N ARG A 5 -2.46 5.52 7.99
CA ARG A 5 -3.73 6.11 7.60
C ARG A 5 -3.89 7.49 8.20
N SER A 6 -4.27 8.44 7.37
CA SER A 6 -4.69 9.79 7.77
C SER A 6 -6.17 9.98 7.47
N ILE A 7 -6.68 11.18 7.78
CA ILE A 7 -8.07 11.55 7.50
C ILE A 7 -8.37 11.48 5.99
N LYS A 8 -7.40 11.84 5.14
CA LYS A 8 -7.55 11.95 3.68
C LYS A 8 -6.71 10.96 2.88
N HIS A 9 -5.72 10.33 3.50
CA HIS A 9 -4.72 9.52 2.78
C HIS A 9 -4.50 8.16 3.44
N PHE A 10 -4.14 7.17 2.61
CA PHE A 10 -3.78 5.82 3.01
C PHE A 10 -2.47 5.46 2.35
N GLU A 11 -1.54 4.92 3.13
CA GLU A 11 -0.21 4.56 2.67
C GLU A 11 0.16 3.20 3.24
N ALA A 12 0.77 2.35 2.41
CA ALA A 12 1.21 1.04 2.81
C ALA A 12 2.59 0.74 2.23
N GLN A 13 3.48 0.21 3.08
CA GLN A 13 4.87 -0.01 2.73
C GLN A 13 5.35 -1.38 3.24
N ILE A 14 6.17 -2.03 2.42
CA ILE A 14 6.89 -3.25 2.76
C ILE A 14 8.36 -2.86 2.83
N ILE A 15 8.93 -2.99 4.02
CA ILE A 15 10.31 -2.64 4.33
C ILE A 15 11.03 -3.94 4.69
N ASN A 16 12.26 -4.10 4.20
CA ASN A 16 13.19 -5.12 4.64
C ASN A 16 14.07 -4.52 5.75
N ASP A 17 13.87 -4.96 6.99
CA ASP A 17 14.59 -4.43 8.15
C ASP A 17 16.09 -4.79 8.15
N PHE A 18 16.48 -5.90 7.51
CA PHE A 18 17.88 -6.30 7.40
C PHE A 18 18.69 -5.36 6.51
N GLU A 19 18.10 -4.99 5.37
CA GLU A 19 18.72 -4.09 4.39
C GLU A 19 18.37 -2.63 4.65
N ARG A 20 17.49 -2.35 5.62
CA ARG A 20 16.89 -1.02 5.87
C ARG A 20 16.33 -0.39 4.58
N HIS A 21 15.77 -1.22 3.71
CA HIS A 21 15.35 -0.82 2.37
C HIS A 21 13.85 -1.02 2.16
N THR A 22 13.18 -0.02 1.58
CA THR A 22 11.76 -0.12 1.22
C THR A 22 11.60 -0.88 -0.08
N MET A 23 11.17 -2.13 0.02
CA MET A 23 10.94 -2.99 -1.14
C MET A 23 9.76 -2.50 -1.98
N VAL A 24 8.64 -2.13 -1.36
CA VAL A 24 7.44 -1.68 -2.05
C VAL A 24 6.76 -0.59 -1.24
N SER A 25 6.36 0.48 -1.91
CA SER A 25 5.50 1.52 -1.35
C SER A 25 4.31 1.78 -2.28
N VAL A 26 3.17 2.05 -1.64
CA VAL A 26 1.92 2.43 -2.30
C VAL A 26 1.24 3.49 -1.45
N SER A 27 0.81 4.58 -2.07
CA SER A 27 0.03 5.64 -1.41
C SER A 27 -1.22 5.95 -2.21
N SER A 28 -2.26 6.42 -1.52
CA SER A 28 -3.45 6.99 -2.15
C SER A 28 -3.17 8.23 -3.00
N ARG A 29 -1.95 8.77 -2.89
CA ARG A 29 -1.45 9.90 -3.68
C ARG A 29 -0.80 9.48 -5.00
N ASP A 30 -0.49 8.19 -5.19
CA ASP A 30 0.13 7.69 -6.41
C ASP A 30 -0.75 8.00 -7.63
N LYS A 31 -0.12 8.51 -8.70
CA LYS A 31 -0.83 8.88 -9.93
C LYS A 31 -1.59 7.70 -10.53
N ASP A 32 -1.02 6.51 -10.44
CA ASP A 32 -1.61 5.26 -10.93
C ASP A 32 -2.90 4.89 -10.19
N LEU A 33 -3.04 5.33 -8.93
CA LEU A 33 -4.18 5.02 -8.07
C LEU A 33 -5.19 6.16 -7.95
N GLN A 34 -4.80 7.40 -8.26
CA GLN A 34 -5.72 8.55 -8.16
C GLN A 34 -7.01 8.36 -8.95
N SER A 35 -6.95 7.77 -10.14
CA SER A 35 -8.13 7.52 -10.96
C SER A 35 -9.11 6.53 -10.31
N ALA A 36 -8.60 5.49 -9.64
CA ALA A 36 -9.40 4.53 -8.91
C ALA A 36 -9.93 5.13 -7.59
N ILE A 37 -9.11 5.93 -6.91
CA ILE A 37 -9.43 6.53 -5.61
C ILE A 37 -10.45 7.67 -5.75
N LYS A 38 -10.42 8.44 -6.84
CA LYS A 38 -11.47 9.44 -7.14
C LYS A 38 -12.85 8.81 -7.37
N LYS A 39 -12.88 7.54 -7.81
CA LYS A 39 -14.13 6.78 -7.97
C LYS A 39 -14.61 6.13 -6.67
N ALA A 40 -13.73 6.02 -5.68
CA ALA A 40 -14.07 5.42 -4.39
C ALA A 40 -14.97 6.36 -3.59
N LYS A 41 -16.09 5.83 -3.09
CA LYS A 41 -17.04 6.61 -2.27
C LYS A 41 -16.59 6.71 -0.82
N ASN A 42 -15.95 5.65 -0.31
CA ASN A 42 -15.66 5.49 1.12
C ASN A 42 -14.19 5.15 1.38
N LYS A 43 -13.71 5.43 2.60
CA LYS A 43 -12.33 5.11 3.03
C LYS A 43 -11.97 3.63 2.96
N ILE A 44 -12.96 2.75 3.11
CA ILE A 44 -12.80 1.29 3.03
C ILE A 44 -12.46 0.85 1.60
N GLU A 45 -13.08 1.49 0.59
CA GLU A 45 -12.76 1.22 -0.81
C GLU A 45 -11.35 1.72 -1.14
N ILE A 46 -10.98 2.91 -0.64
CA ILE A 46 -9.62 3.45 -0.80
C ILE A 46 -8.58 2.49 -0.20
N SER A 47 -8.81 1.96 1.02
CA SER A 47 -7.87 1.01 1.63
C SER A 47 -7.80 -0.31 0.86
N SER A 48 -8.91 -0.77 0.29
CA SER A 48 -8.94 -2.00 -0.53
C SER A 48 -8.14 -1.81 -1.82
N ILE A 49 -8.32 -0.67 -2.51
CA ILE A 49 -7.56 -0.32 -3.72
C ILE A 49 -6.05 -0.26 -3.42
N VAL A 50 -5.67 0.42 -2.33
CA VAL A 50 -4.26 0.53 -1.92
C VAL A 50 -3.69 -0.85 -1.57
N GLY A 51 -4.46 -1.70 -0.86
CA GLY A 51 -4.07 -3.07 -0.51
C GLY A 51 -3.88 -3.97 -1.73
N GLU A 52 -4.81 -3.93 -2.69
CA GLU A 52 -4.70 -4.68 -3.94
C GLU A 52 -3.47 -4.26 -4.75
N ALA A 53 -3.23 -2.95 -4.85
CA ALA A 53 -2.06 -2.43 -5.55
C ALA A 53 -0.75 -2.83 -4.88
N LEU A 54 -0.71 -2.82 -3.53
CA LEU A 54 0.43 -3.32 -2.76
C LEU A 54 0.66 -4.80 -3.04
N ALA A 55 -0.38 -5.63 -3.00
CA ALA A 55 -0.30 -7.06 -3.25
C ALA A 55 0.19 -7.36 -4.67
N LYS A 56 -0.28 -6.63 -5.69
CA LYS A 56 0.18 -6.75 -7.07
C LYS A 56 1.68 -6.43 -7.19
N LYS A 57 2.12 -5.31 -6.62
CA LYS A 57 3.55 -4.92 -6.62
C LYS A 57 4.42 -5.92 -5.84
N ALA A 58 3.94 -6.40 -4.69
CA ALA A 58 4.62 -7.39 -3.86
C ALA A 58 4.78 -8.74 -4.60
N LYS A 59 3.73 -9.21 -5.26
CA LYS A 59 3.74 -10.44 -6.06
C LYS A 59 4.72 -10.34 -7.23
N ALA A 60 4.78 -9.20 -7.91
CA ALA A 60 5.76 -8.95 -8.97
C ALA A 60 7.21 -9.01 -8.46
N LYS A 61 7.47 -8.58 -7.22
CA LYS A 61 8.77 -8.70 -6.53
C LYS A 61 8.97 -10.03 -5.79
N LYS A 62 8.10 -11.03 -5.99
CA LYS A 62 8.14 -12.35 -5.32
C LYS A 62 8.11 -12.29 -3.78
N ILE A 63 7.50 -11.25 -3.22
CA ILE A 63 7.31 -11.12 -1.77
C ILE A 63 6.03 -11.86 -1.39
N LEU A 64 6.19 -13.07 -0.82
CA LEU A 64 5.08 -13.96 -0.47
C LEU A 64 4.61 -13.80 0.98
N GLN A 65 5.54 -13.49 1.88
CA GLN A 65 5.27 -13.38 3.32
C GLN A 65 5.73 -12.02 3.83
N MET A 66 4.86 -11.36 4.59
CA MET A 66 5.16 -10.08 5.21
C MET A 66 4.41 -9.99 6.54
N THR A 67 5.11 -9.56 7.58
CA THR A 67 4.52 -9.43 8.91
C THR A 67 3.99 -8.01 9.10
N PRO A 68 2.71 -7.79 9.47
CA PRO A 68 2.25 -6.48 9.90
C PRO A 68 2.97 -6.10 11.20
N LEU A 69 3.49 -4.89 11.24
CA LEU A 69 3.98 -4.32 12.50
C LEU A 69 2.77 -4.03 13.39
N ARG A 70 2.87 -4.42 14.67
CA ARG A 70 1.82 -4.18 15.67
C ARG A 70 1.82 -2.73 16.13
#